data_AF-A0A9D2U323-F1
#
_entry.id   AF-A0A9D2U323-F1
#
_cell.length_a   1.000
_cell.length_b   1.000
_cell.length_c   1.000
_cell.angle_alpha   90.00
_cell.angle_beta   90.00
_cell.angle_gamma   90.00
#
_symmetry.space_group_name_H-M   'P 1'
#
loop_
_entity.id
_entity.type
_entity.pdbx_description
1 polymer ?
#
loop_
_entity_poly.entity_id
_entity_poly.type
_entity_poly.pdbx_seq_one_letter_code
_entity_poly.pdbx_strand_id
1 'polypeptide(L)'
;MKIIADTHAHTLASGHAYSTIREMAAAAKKRGLKALALTEHAPEMPGTCGLFYFQNLDVVPREADGVRLLMGAELNIMDPDGTVDLPEKTCRDLDIVVASIHPPCYGLDHTPEENTRAYVEVMKKPYVNIIGHPDDGRFPFDYETIVRTAKETGTLLEINNSSMRPQSSRKGTRENILTMLELCRQYEVPVTTGSDAHVDVDAGNFTNVREMLDYCNFPEELVITTDWDRLKEFLGIR
;
A
#
# COMPACT_ATOMS: atom_id res chain seq x y z
N MET A 1 -13.64 -11.20 -9.83
CA MET A 1 -13.57 -9.72 -9.78
C MET A 1 -12.52 -9.15 -10.71
N LYS A 2 -12.69 -7.92 -11.22
CA LYS A 2 -11.71 -7.24 -12.09
C LYS A 2 -11.02 -6.10 -11.34
N ILE A 3 -9.77 -6.31 -10.93
CA ILE A 3 -8.89 -5.26 -10.37
C ILE A 3 -8.43 -4.34 -11.51
N ILE A 4 -8.66 -3.04 -11.38
CA ILE A 4 -8.38 -2.01 -12.39
C ILE A 4 -7.29 -1.01 -11.98
N ALA A 5 -6.88 -1.01 -10.71
CA ALA A 5 -5.83 -0.15 -10.20
C ALA A 5 -4.81 -0.96 -9.39
N ASP A 6 -3.55 -0.58 -9.50
CA ASP A 6 -2.49 -1.01 -8.61
C ASP A 6 -2.08 0.16 -7.73
N THR A 7 -2.29 0.03 -6.42
CA THR A 7 -2.12 1.13 -5.46
C THR A 7 -0.76 1.13 -4.78
N HIS A 8 0.13 0.20 -5.15
CA HIS A 8 1.45 0.09 -4.52
C HIS A 8 2.46 -0.56 -5.47
N ALA A 9 3.41 0.24 -5.96
CA ALA A 9 4.56 -0.23 -6.75
C ALA A 9 5.72 0.78 -6.68
N HIS A 10 6.91 0.30 -7.02
CA HIS A 10 8.19 1.02 -6.87
C HIS A 10 8.96 1.06 -8.19
N THR A 11 9.72 2.13 -8.42
CA THR A 11 10.58 2.30 -9.59
C THR A 11 12.05 2.28 -9.18
N LEU A 12 12.96 2.39 -10.16
CA LEU A 12 14.41 2.49 -9.92
C LEU A 12 14.82 3.61 -8.95
N ALA A 13 13.92 4.55 -8.64
CA ALA A 13 14.15 5.60 -7.66
C ALA A 13 14.26 5.03 -6.23
N SER A 14 13.50 3.98 -5.90
CA SER A 14 13.77 3.13 -4.74
C SER A 14 14.93 2.19 -5.10
N GLY A 15 16.12 2.38 -4.52
CA GLY A 15 17.37 1.77 -4.99
C GLY A 15 17.48 0.24 -4.98
N HIS A 16 16.41 -0.48 -4.64
CA HIS A 16 16.28 -1.93 -4.77
C HIS A 16 15.12 -2.37 -5.70
N ALA A 17 14.56 -1.44 -6.47
CA ALA A 17 13.69 -1.67 -7.61
C ALA A 17 14.44 -1.36 -8.92
N TYR A 18 13.96 -1.89 -10.05
CA TYR A 18 14.78 -2.04 -11.26
C TYR A 18 14.10 -1.55 -12.55
N SER A 19 12.98 -0.85 -12.45
CA SER A 19 12.22 -0.41 -13.62
C SER A 19 11.89 1.08 -13.56
N THR A 20 11.87 1.74 -14.71
CA THR A 20 11.48 3.14 -14.87
C THR A 20 9.96 3.33 -14.77
N ILE A 21 9.52 4.56 -14.52
CA ILE A 21 8.10 4.96 -14.59
C ILE A 21 7.42 4.44 -15.87
N ARG A 22 8.09 4.56 -17.03
CA ARG A 22 7.53 4.15 -18.32
C ARG A 22 7.43 2.63 -18.47
N GLU A 23 8.43 1.88 -18.01
CA GLU A 23 8.37 0.41 -18.02
C GLU A 23 7.25 -0.10 -17.12
N MET A 24 7.11 0.47 -15.92
CA MET A 24 6.01 0.16 -15.00
C MET A 24 4.64 0.48 -15.62
N ALA A 25 4.48 1.65 -16.24
CA ALA A 25 3.24 2.05 -16.92
C ALA A 25 2.89 1.13 -18.10
N ALA A 26 3.88 0.77 -18.92
CA ALA A 26 3.70 -0.15 -20.04
C ALA A 26 3.27 -1.56 -19.57
N ALA A 27 3.85 -2.06 -18.46
CA ALA A 27 3.45 -3.33 -17.87
C ALA A 27 2.02 -3.27 -17.30
N ALA A 28 1.66 -2.20 -16.59
CA ALA A 28 0.31 -1.98 -16.08
C ALA A 28 -0.72 -1.94 -17.22
N LYS A 29 -0.42 -1.25 -18.33
CA LYS A 29 -1.25 -1.22 -19.54
C LYS A 29 -1.45 -2.62 -20.11
N LYS A 30 -0.36 -3.39 -20.25
CA LYS A 30 -0.41 -4.77 -20.79
C LYS A 30 -1.32 -5.68 -19.96
N ARG A 31 -1.45 -5.40 -18.66
CA ARG A 31 -2.36 -6.10 -17.74
C ARG A 31 -3.77 -5.51 -17.69
N GLY A 32 -4.05 -4.45 -18.46
CA GLY A 32 -5.36 -3.83 -18.57
C GLY A 32 -5.75 -2.95 -17.38
N LEU A 33 -4.76 -2.48 -16.60
CA LEU A 33 -5.00 -1.51 -15.54
C LEU A 33 -5.34 -0.14 -16.11
N LYS A 34 -6.21 0.58 -15.41
CA LYS A 34 -6.56 1.98 -15.68
C LYS A 34 -5.67 2.94 -14.89
N ALA A 35 -5.19 2.52 -13.73
CA ALA A 35 -4.34 3.32 -12.86
C ALA A 35 -3.21 2.50 -12.25
N LEU A 36 -2.08 3.16 -12.01
CA LEU A 36 -0.91 2.64 -11.34
C LEU A 36 -0.39 3.70 -10.38
N ALA A 37 -0.24 3.35 -9.11
CA ALA A 37 0.45 4.16 -8.12
C ALA A 37 1.93 3.82 -8.08
N LEU A 38 2.75 4.87 -8.03
CA LEU A 38 4.18 4.78 -7.82
C LEU A 38 4.46 5.41 -6.46
N THR A 39 4.73 4.56 -5.48
CA THR A 39 4.77 4.86 -4.05
C THR A 39 6.16 4.54 -3.50
N GLU A 40 7.17 5.26 -3.99
CA GLU A 40 8.56 5.01 -3.59
C GLU A 40 8.72 5.07 -2.07
N HIS A 41 9.66 4.27 -1.54
CA HIS A 41 9.98 4.33 -0.13
C HIS A 41 10.49 5.72 0.28
N ALA A 42 9.97 6.21 1.39
CA ALA A 42 10.35 7.47 2.01
C ALA A 42 11.78 7.43 2.60
N PRO A 43 12.39 8.61 2.89
CA PRO A 43 13.85 8.79 2.99
C PRO A 43 14.65 7.94 3.97
N GLU A 44 14.05 7.45 5.06
CA GLU A 44 14.81 6.67 6.05
C GLU A 44 15.05 5.23 5.60
N MET A 45 14.34 4.74 4.58
CA MET A 45 14.65 3.45 3.97
C MET A 45 16.04 3.51 3.28
N PRO A 46 16.99 2.61 3.62
CA PRO A 46 18.33 2.68 3.08
C PRO A 46 18.39 2.61 1.55
N GLY A 47 19.06 3.58 0.93
CA GLY A 47 19.32 3.60 -0.53
C GLY A 47 18.14 4.08 -1.39
N THR A 48 17.16 4.77 -0.80
CA THR A 48 15.96 5.24 -1.51
C THR A 48 15.98 6.74 -1.87
N CYS A 49 14.82 7.25 -2.29
CA CYS A 49 14.46 8.63 -2.56
C CYS A 49 14.68 9.58 -1.37
N GLY A 50 15.28 10.75 -1.63
CA GLY A 50 15.29 11.87 -0.68
C GLY A 50 14.04 12.75 -0.79
N LEU A 51 13.87 13.71 0.14
CA LEU A 51 12.71 14.62 0.22
C LEU A 51 12.34 15.29 -1.12
N PHE A 52 13.32 15.77 -1.88
CA PHE A 52 13.09 16.49 -3.13
C PHE A 52 12.53 15.62 -4.26
N TYR A 53 12.67 14.29 -4.18
CA TYR A 53 11.99 13.40 -5.11
C TYR A 53 10.49 13.62 -5.03
N PHE A 54 9.92 13.52 -3.83
CA PHE A 54 8.49 13.66 -3.57
C PHE A 54 7.97 15.07 -3.84
N GLN A 55 8.75 16.10 -3.49
CA GLN A 55 8.36 17.50 -3.71
C GLN A 55 8.34 17.93 -5.18
N ASN A 56 8.95 17.14 -6.07
CA ASN A 56 9.07 17.46 -7.50
C ASN A 56 8.29 16.47 -8.38
N LEU A 57 7.34 15.70 -7.82
CA LEU A 57 6.50 14.77 -8.58
C LEU A 57 5.43 15.49 -9.43
N ASP A 58 5.23 16.79 -9.22
CA ASP A 58 4.33 17.63 -10.01
C ASP A 58 4.76 17.76 -11.48
N VAL A 59 6.06 17.64 -11.78
CA VAL A 59 6.59 17.67 -13.15
C VAL A 59 6.34 16.38 -13.92
N VAL A 60 5.95 15.29 -13.23
CA VAL A 60 5.69 13.98 -13.85
C VAL A 60 4.29 14.00 -14.47
N PRO A 61 4.13 13.59 -15.75
CA PRO A 61 2.82 13.47 -16.37
C PRO A 61 1.90 12.51 -15.57
N ARG A 62 0.64 12.89 -15.35
CA ARG A 62 -0.36 12.05 -14.65
C ARG A 62 -0.94 10.92 -15.50
N GLU A 63 -0.44 10.76 -16.72
CA GLU A 63 -0.78 9.66 -17.60
C GLU A 63 0.47 9.23 -18.39
N ALA A 64 0.69 7.92 -18.47
CA ALA A 64 1.71 7.32 -19.32
C ALA A 64 1.14 6.05 -19.96
N ASP A 65 1.36 5.88 -21.26
CA ASP A 65 0.90 4.71 -22.01
C ASP A 65 -0.63 4.44 -21.94
N GLY A 66 -1.43 5.45 -21.60
CA GLY A 66 -2.88 5.33 -21.40
C GLY A 66 -3.28 4.80 -20.02
N VAL A 67 -2.32 4.72 -19.09
CA VAL A 67 -2.52 4.40 -17.67
C VAL A 67 -2.38 5.68 -16.86
N ARG A 68 -3.33 5.95 -15.98
CA ARG A 68 -3.22 7.06 -15.03
C ARG A 68 -2.14 6.74 -14.00
N LEU A 69 -1.24 7.70 -13.78
CA LEU A 69 -0.22 7.59 -12.74
C LEU A 69 -0.70 8.32 -11.48
N LEU A 70 -0.67 7.62 -10.35
CA LEU A 70 -0.84 8.19 -9.02
C LEU A 70 0.56 8.33 -8.41
N MET A 71 1.00 9.56 -8.19
CA MET A 71 2.33 9.84 -7.66
C MET A 71 2.25 9.94 -6.14
N GLY A 72 2.87 8.98 -5.46
CA GLY A 72 2.71 8.79 -4.03
C GLY A 72 4.01 8.49 -3.29
N ALA A 73 3.86 8.04 -2.05
CA ALA A 73 4.94 7.58 -1.21
C ALA A 73 4.51 6.37 -0.38
N GLU A 74 5.45 5.48 -0.11
CA GLU A 74 5.35 4.53 0.99
C GLU A 74 6.20 5.05 2.17
N LEU A 75 5.51 5.62 3.15
CA LEU A 75 6.10 6.11 4.39
C LEU A 75 6.57 4.95 5.26
N ASN A 76 7.70 5.18 5.93
CA ASN A 76 8.16 4.29 6.99
C ASN A 76 7.52 4.72 8.31
N ILE A 77 6.80 3.81 8.96
CA ILE A 77 6.42 3.95 10.36
C ILE A 77 7.70 3.70 11.17
N MET A 78 8.12 4.70 11.95
CA MET A 78 9.44 4.71 12.57
C MET A 78 9.45 4.22 14.02
N ASP A 79 8.32 4.38 14.72
CA ASP A 79 8.21 4.04 16.14
C ASP A 79 6.75 3.76 16.56
N PRO A 80 6.54 3.25 17.79
CA PRO A 80 5.20 3.00 18.33
C PRO A 80 4.32 4.24 18.53
N ASP A 81 4.83 5.46 18.35
CA ASP A 81 4.03 6.69 18.36
C ASP A 81 3.53 7.07 16.95
N GLY A 82 3.75 6.19 15.97
CA GLY A 82 3.28 6.34 14.60
C GLY A 82 4.00 7.46 13.86
N THR A 83 5.22 7.85 14.29
CA THR A 83 6.01 8.85 13.55
C THR A 83 6.39 8.30 12.16
N VAL A 84 6.53 9.22 11.20
CA VAL A 84 6.81 8.89 9.79
C VAL A 84 7.90 9.81 9.27
N ASP A 85 8.57 9.38 8.21
CA ASP A 85 9.82 9.95 7.71
C ASP A 85 9.67 10.92 6.53
N LEU A 86 8.45 11.39 6.26
CA LEU A 86 8.18 12.46 5.30
C LEU A 86 7.34 13.58 5.93
N PRO A 87 7.67 14.87 5.71
CA PRO A 87 6.90 15.97 6.28
C PRO A 87 5.44 15.96 5.78
N GLU A 88 4.50 16.20 6.70
CA GLU A 88 3.06 16.26 6.40
C GLU A 88 2.72 17.14 5.19
N LYS A 89 3.37 18.32 5.07
CA LYS A 89 3.15 19.22 3.93
C LYS A 89 3.41 18.51 2.60
N THR A 90 4.50 17.74 2.51
CA THR A 90 4.81 16.98 1.30
C THR A 90 3.82 15.84 1.11
N CYS A 91 3.44 15.11 2.17
CA CYS A 91 2.43 14.04 2.06
C CYS A 91 1.08 14.55 1.53
N ARG A 92 0.65 15.76 1.92
CA ARG A 92 -0.61 16.37 1.46
C ARG A 92 -0.62 16.77 -0.02
N ASP A 93 0.55 16.92 -0.64
CA ASP A 93 0.69 17.26 -2.05
C ASP A 93 0.77 16.01 -2.95
N LEU A 94 0.81 14.80 -2.36
CA LEU A 94 0.83 13.51 -3.07
C LEU A 94 -0.59 13.01 -3.39
N ASP A 95 -0.71 12.19 -4.43
CA ASP A 95 -2.00 11.59 -4.82
C ASP A 95 -2.41 10.45 -3.86
N ILE A 96 -1.43 9.77 -3.29
CA ILE A 96 -1.63 8.56 -2.48
C ILE A 96 -0.46 8.37 -1.51
N VAL A 97 -0.78 8.06 -0.26
CA VAL A 97 0.19 7.85 0.81
C VAL A 97 -0.09 6.50 1.47
N VAL A 98 0.85 5.59 1.29
CA VAL A 98 0.92 4.30 1.99
C VAL A 98 1.80 4.49 3.22
N ALA A 99 1.44 3.91 4.36
CA ALA A 99 2.31 3.83 5.53
C ALA A 99 2.52 2.36 5.93
N SER A 100 3.77 1.98 6.12
CA SER A 100 4.19 0.60 6.31
C SER A 100 5.25 0.46 7.40
N ILE A 101 5.27 -0.68 8.07
CA ILE A 101 6.36 -1.05 8.99
C ILE A 101 7.45 -1.75 8.17
N HIS A 102 8.69 -1.26 8.28
CA HIS A 102 9.85 -1.86 7.64
C HIS A 102 10.94 -2.20 8.66
N PRO A 103 11.51 -3.41 8.65
CA PRO A 103 12.55 -3.79 9.60
C PRO A 103 13.75 -2.82 9.69
N PRO A 104 14.27 -2.25 8.59
CA PRO A 104 15.38 -1.30 8.65
C PRO A 104 15.06 0.02 9.37
N CYS A 105 13.79 0.40 9.43
CA CYS A 105 13.34 1.70 9.93
C CYS A 105 12.71 1.60 11.33
N TYR A 106 11.96 0.52 11.56
CA TYR A 106 11.19 0.29 12.79
C TYR A 106 11.88 -0.69 13.76
N GLY A 107 12.81 -1.52 13.29
CA GLY A 107 13.37 -2.63 14.07
C GLY A 107 12.43 -3.84 14.13
N LEU A 108 12.76 -4.83 14.98
CA LEU A 108 12.01 -6.10 15.11
C LEU A 108 11.61 -6.43 16.57
N ASP A 109 12.00 -5.60 17.53
CA ASP A 109 11.93 -5.92 18.96
C ASP A 109 10.68 -5.33 19.66
N HIS A 110 9.69 -4.88 18.88
CA HIS A 110 8.46 -4.26 19.37
C HIS A 110 7.39 -5.29 19.75
N THR A 111 6.64 -5.00 20.83
CA THR A 111 5.55 -5.88 21.28
C THR A 111 4.32 -5.76 20.37
N PRO A 112 3.39 -6.74 20.41
CA PRO A 112 2.14 -6.63 19.65
C PRO A 112 1.32 -5.38 19.98
N GLU A 113 1.34 -4.94 21.24
CA GLU A 113 0.67 -3.72 21.69
C GLU A 113 1.34 -2.47 21.12
N GLU A 114 2.67 -2.44 21.03
CA GLU A 114 3.42 -1.35 20.42
C GLU A 114 3.17 -1.27 18.91
N ASN A 115 3.17 -2.41 18.20
CA ASN A 115 2.83 -2.48 16.78
C ASN A 115 1.39 -1.99 16.54
N THR A 116 0.44 -2.43 17.37
CA THR A 116 -0.96 -1.98 17.32
C THR A 116 -1.04 -0.45 17.50
N ARG A 117 -0.33 0.10 18.49
CA ARG A 117 -0.28 1.55 18.74
C ARG A 117 0.30 2.30 17.54
N ALA A 118 1.39 1.80 16.96
CA ALA A 118 2.04 2.41 15.79
C ALA A 118 1.05 2.57 14.63
N TYR A 119 0.32 1.49 14.29
CA TYR A 119 -0.70 1.53 13.25
C TYR A 119 -1.86 2.47 13.62
N VAL A 120 -2.38 2.40 14.86
CA VAL A 120 -3.48 3.30 15.28
C VAL A 120 -3.09 4.78 15.19
N GLU A 121 -1.89 5.16 15.65
CA GLU A 121 -1.43 6.54 15.61
C GLU A 121 -1.16 7.02 14.19
N VAL A 122 -0.59 6.19 13.31
CA VAL A 122 -0.37 6.58 11.92
C VAL A 122 -1.69 6.75 11.15
N MET A 123 -2.71 5.93 11.43
CA MET A 123 -4.03 6.02 10.80
C MET A 123 -4.79 7.29 11.20
N LYS A 124 -4.50 7.89 12.36
CA LYS A 124 -5.07 9.18 12.76
C LYS A 124 -4.56 10.35 11.93
N LYS A 125 -3.50 10.16 11.14
CA LYS A 125 -2.96 11.20 10.25
C LYS A 125 -3.83 11.28 8.99
N PRO A 126 -4.54 12.39 8.75
CA PRO A 126 -5.55 12.48 7.68
C PRO A 126 -4.95 12.48 6.26
N TYR A 127 -3.62 12.48 6.14
CA TYR A 127 -2.90 12.37 4.88
C TYR A 127 -2.38 10.95 4.61
N VAL A 128 -2.68 9.97 5.46
CA VAL A 128 -2.35 8.55 5.25
C VAL A 128 -3.57 7.82 4.71
N ASN A 129 -3.48 7.28 3.50
CA ASN A 129 -4.60 6.65 2.82
C ASN A 129 -4.65 5.13 3.03
N ILE A 130 -3.48 4.49 3.13
CA ILE A 130 -3.36 3.03 3.12
C ILE A 130 -2.36 2.59 4.18
N ILE A 131 -2.69 1.51 4.91
CA ILE A 131 -1.69 0.72 5.62
C ILE A 131 -1.19 -0.38 4.68
N GLY A 132 0.11 -0.32 4.35
CA GLY A 132 0.76 -1.27 3.44
C GLY A 132 1.16 -2.56 4.16
N HIS A 133 0.98 -3.68 3.46
CA HIS A 133 1.29 -5.07 3.88
C HIS A 133 1.18 -5.35 5.40
N PRO A 134 0.04 -5.02 6.05
CA PRO A 134 -0.16 -5.30 7.48
C PRO A 134 -0.30 -6.81 7.77
N ASP A 135 -0.09 -7.67 6.79
CA ASP A 135 -0.13 -9.12 6.92
C ASP A 135 1.21 -9.74 7.35
N ASP A 136 2.28 -8.96 7.48
CA ASP A 136 3.58 -9.47 7.89
C ASP A 136 3.64 -9.85 9.38
N GLY A 137 3.56 -11.16 9.66
CA GLY A 137 3.62 -11.72 11.00
C GLY A 137 4.97 -11.58 11.72
N ARG A 138 5.96 -10.90 11.14
CA ARG A 138 7.10 -10.36 11.91
C ARG A 138 6.67 -9.24 12.85
N PHE A 139 5.56 -8.57 12.55
CA PHE A 139 4.99 -7.46 13.29
C PHE A 139 3.56 -7.80 13.73
N PRO A 140 3.38 -8.74 14.68
CA PRO A 140 2.03 -9.08 15.15
C PRO A 140 1.34 -7.86 15.77
N PHE A 141 0.02 -7.73 15.59
CA PHE A 141 -0.81 -6.69 16.21
C PHE A 141 -2.26 -7.20 16.36
N ASP A 142 -3.11 -6.43 17.03
CA ASP A 142 -4.53 -6.74 17.15
C ASP A 142 -5.32 -6.31 15.89
N TYR A 143 -5.62 -7.28 15.02
CA TYR A 143 -6.36 -7.05 13.78
C TYR A 143 -7.73 -6.42 14.01
N GLU A 144 -8.44 -6.77 15.08
CA GLU A 144 -9.78 -6.22 15.31
C GLU A 144 -9.71 -4.73 15.63
N THR A 145 -8.73 -4.32 16.46
CA THR A 145 -8.45 -2.91 16.71
C THR A 145 -8.12 -2.18 15.41
N ILE A 146 -7.21 -2.71 14.57
CA ILE A 146 -6.80 -2.05 13.32
C ILE A 146 -7.95 -1.93 12.32
N VAL A 147 -8.77 -2.97 12.14
CA VAL A 147 -9.93 -2.93 11.25
C VAL A 147 -10.96 -1.90 11.72
N ARG A 148 -11.22 -1.81 13.02
CA ARG A 148 -12.14 -0.78 13.57
C ARG A 148 -11.57 0.62 13.39
N THR A 149 -10.28 0.83 13.62
CA THR A 149 -9.62 2.11 13.38
C THR A 149 -9.64 2.49 11.90
N ALA A 150 -9.49 1.54 10.98
CA ALA A 150 -9.60 1.78 9.53
C ALA A 150 -10.98 2.33 9.16
N LYS A 151 -12.03 1.78 9.76
CA LYS A 151 -13.40 2.30 9.62
C LYS A 151 -13.56 3.73 10.11
N GLU A 152 -12.98 4.04 11.28
CA GLU A 152 -13.11 5.35 11.93
C GLU A 152 -12.31 6.45 11.20
N THR A 153 -11.17 6.10 10.64
CA THR A 153 -10.22 7.04 10.00
C THR A 153 -10.38 7.14 8.50
N GLY A 154 -11.04 6.17 7.86
CA GLY A 154 -11.14 6.07 6.40
C GLY A 154 -9.87 5.54 5.74
N THR A 155 -8.92 4.98 6.50
CA THR A 155 -7.71 4.35 5.98
C THR A 155 -8.02 2.96 5.42
N LEU A 156 -7.48 2.62 4.25
CA LEU A 156 -7.62 1.31 3.62
C LEU A 156 -6.54 0.34 4.13
N LEU A 157 -6.89 -0.94 4.23
CA LEU A 157 -5.93 -2.01 4.53
C LEU A 157 -5.54 -2.74 3.24
N GLU A 158 -4.25 -2.92 3.00
CA GLU A 158 -3.74 -3.53 1.77
C GLU A 158 -3.76 -5.06 1.81
N ILE A 159 -4.28 -5.68 0.74
CA ILE A 159 -3.99 -7.07 0.38
C ILE A 159 -2.81 -7.06 -0.60
N ASN A 160 -1.63 -7.39 -0.09
CA ASN A 160 -0.38 -7.25 -0.84
C ASN A 160 -0.04 -8.54 -1.60
N ASN A 161 0.13 -8.45 -2.93
CA ASN A 161 0.43 -9.63 -3.73
C ASN A 161 1.82 -10.20 -3.46
N SER A 162 2.79 -9.33 -3.13
CA SER A 162 4.17 -9.70 -2.85
C SER A 162 4.31 -10.50 -1.56
N SER A 163 3.49 -10.19 -0.55
CA SER A 163 3.41 -10.95 0.70
C SER A 163 3.21 -12.45 0.53
N MET A 164 2.44 -12.85 -0.49
CA MET A 164 2.05 -14.24 -0.73
C MET A 164 2.94 -14.97 -1.75
N ARG A 165 3.99 -14.31 -2.28
CA ARG A 165 4.96 -14.98 -3.17
C ARG A 165 5.76 -16.02 -2.37
N PRO A 166 6.13 -17.17 -2.98
CA PRO A 166 6.92 -18.18 -2.28
C PRO A 166 8.29 -17.70 -1.77
N GLN A 167 8.85 -16.66 -2.38
CA GLN A 167 10.14 -16.06 -2.02
C GLN A 167 10.01 -14.91 -1.00
N SER A 168 8.79 -14.56 -0.58
CA SER A 168 8.55 -13.52 0.41
C SER A 168 9.24 -13.86 1.73
N SER A 169 9.88 -12.87 2.35
CA SER A 169 10.45 -13.00 3.69
C SER A 169 9.43 -12.74 4.82
N ARG A 170 8.24 -12.25 4.48
CA ARG A 170 7.15 -11.97 5.43
C ARG A 170 6.62 -13.28 6.01
N LYS A 171 6.17 -13.28 7.27
CA LYS A 171 5.78 -14.51 7.98
C LYS A 171 4.27 -14.62 8.14
N GLY A 172 3.71 -15.82 8.03
CA GLY A 172 2.28 -16.09 8.35
C GLY A 172 1.28 -15.29 7.51
N THR A 173 1.70 -14.80 6.34
CA THR A 173 0.94 -13.82 5.55
C THR A 173 -0.43 -14.34 5.13
N ARG A 174 -0.51 -15.62 4.76
CA ARG A 174 -1.77 -16.26 4.38
C ARG A 174 -2.78 -16.23 5.53
N GLU A 175 -2.40 -16.72 6.71
CA GLU A 175 -3.28 -16.80 7.88
C GLU A 175 -3.72 -15.40 8.32
N ASN A 176 -2.78 -14.45 8.33
CA ASN A 176 -3.01 -13.06 8.68
C ASN A 176 -3.99 -12.35 7.72
N ILE A 177 -3.84 -12.56 6.40
CA ILE A 177 -4.78 -12.02 5.41
C ILE A 177 -6.17 -12.62 5.61
N LEU A 178 -6.29 -13.91 5.91
CA LEU A 178 -7.59 -14.54 6.18
C LEU A 178 -8.29 -13.89 7.38
N THR A 179 -7.56 -13.70 8.49
CA THR A 179 -8.09 -13.01 9.68
C THR A 179 -8.52 -11.58 9.36
N MET A 180 -7.68 -10.82 8.64
CA MET A 180 -7.99 -9.44 8.26
C MET A 180 -9.23 -9.37 7.36
N LEU A 181 -9.33 -10.22 6.33
CA LEU A 181 -10.49 -10.25 5.42
C LEU A 181 -11.78 -10.67 6.15
N GLU A 182 -11.71 -11.60 7.09
CA GLU A 182 -12.88 -11.98 7.89
C GLU A 182 -13.41 -10.79 8.70
N LEU A 183 -12.52 -10.06 9.36
CA LEU A 183 -12.86 -8.87 10.14
C LEU A 183 -13.33 -7.72 9.26
N CYS A 184 -12.66 -7.45 8.13
CA CYS A 184 -13.08 -6.44 7.17
C CYS A 184 -14.49 -6.73 6.63
N ARG A 185 -14.82 -8.00 6.36
CA ARG A 185 -16.18 -8.39 5.98
C ARG A 185 -17.17 -8.16 7.11
N GLN A 186 -16.84 -8.57 8.34
CA GLN A 186 -17.71 -8.39 9.51
C GLN A 186 -18.02 -6.91 9.80
N TYR A 187 -17.01 -6.05 9.66
CA TYR A 187 -17.12 -4.63 9.97
C TYR A 187 -17.44 -3.75 8.74
N GLU A 188 -17.62 -4.35 7.57
CA GLU A 188 -17.86 -3.67 6.28
C GLU A 188 -16.77 -2.64 5.97
N VAL A 189 -15.52 -2.99 6.25
CA VAL A 189 -14.34 -2.16 5.99
C VAL A 189 -13.77 -2.52 4.63
N PRO A 190 -13.65 -1.55 3.71
CA PRO A 190 -13.06 -1.80 2.42
C PRO A 190 -11.54 -2.03 2.49
N VAL A 191 -11.03 -2.83 1.57
CA VAL A 191 -9.61 -3.10 1.38
C VAL A 191 -9.13 -2.57 0.03
N THR A 192 -7.81 -2.41 -0.09
CA THR A 192 -7.13 -2.10 -1.35
C THR A 192 -6.21 -3.24 -1.77
N THR A 193 -5.68 -3.21 -2.98
CA THR A 193 -4.79 -4.25 -3.51
C THR A 193 -3.54 -3.64 -4.13
N GLY A 194 -2.38 -4.08 -3.67
CA GLY A 194 -1.08 -3.63 -4.19
C GLY A 194 -0.27 -4.80 -4.73
N SER A 195 0.42 -4.60 -5.85
CA SER A 195 1.36 -5.61 -6.35
C SER A 195 2.68 -5.62 -5.58
N ASP A 196 3.04 -4.46 -5.00
CA ASP A 196 4.31 -4.17 -4.34
C ASP A 196 5.49 -4.53 -5.27
N ALA A 197 5.29 -4.16 -6.54
CA ALA A 197 6.19 -4.48 -7.62
C ALA A 197 7.44 -3.62 -7.56
N HIS A 198 8.59 -4.27 -7.55
CA HIS A 198 9.91 -3.65 -7.67
C HIS A 198 10.52 -3.81 -9.07
N VAL A 199 9.79 -4.48 -9.96
CA VAL A 199 10.12 -4.72 -11.36
C VAL A 199 8.85 -4.66 -12.19
N ASP A 200 8.94 -4.19 -13.42
CA ASP A 200 7.82 -4.05 -14.36
C ASP A 200 7.04 -5.34 -14.58
N VAL A 201 7.73 -6.49 -14.63
CA VAL A 201 7.08 -7.80 -14.80
C VAL A 201 6.10 -8.13 -13.68
N ASP A 202 6.20 -7.46 -12.53
CA ASP A 202 5.30 -7.62 -11.40
C ASP A 202 4.24 -6.52 -11.25
N ALA A 203 4.41 -5.38 -11.93
CA ALA A 203 3.43 -4.29 -11.88
C ALA A 203 2.06 -4.79 -12.34
N GLY A 204 1.03 -4.63 -11.51
CA GLY A 204 -0.33 -5.13 -11.74
C GLY A 204 -0.49 -6.65 -11.68
N ASN A 205 0.51 -7.39 -11.18
CA ASN A 205 0.38 -8.82 -10.92
C ASN A 205 -0.42 -9.03 -9.64
N PHE A 206 -1.67 -9.52 -9.79
CA PHE A 206 -2.59 -9.79 -8.70
C PHE A 206 -3.01 -11.25 -8.60
N THR A 207 -2.19 -12.18 -9.11
CA THR A 207 -2.55 -13.61 -9.11
C THR A 207 -2.87 -14.13 -7.71
N ASN A 208 -1.99 -13.89 -6.73
CA ASN A 208 -2.17 -14.37 -5.35
C ASN A 208 -3.33 -13.64 -4.66
N VAL A 209 -3.45 -12.33 -4.91
CA VAL A 209 -4.56 -11.51 -4.38
C VAL A 209 -5.91 -12.05 -4.86
N ARG A 210 -6.05 -12.32 -6.17
CA ARG A 210 -7.29 -12.87 -6.74
C ARG A 210 -7.60 -14.24 -6.15
N GLU A 211 -6.62 -15.13 -6.09
CA GLU A 211 -6.79 -16.45 -5.47
C GLU A 211 -7.27 -16.35 -4.01
N MET A 212 -6.73 -15.40 -3.24
CA MET A 212 -7.12 -15.18 -1.85
C MET A 212 -8.54 -14.63 -1.73
N LEU A 213 -8.89 -13.60 -2.50
CA LEU A 213 -10.21 -12.98 -2.47
C LEU A 213 -11.29 -13.96 -2.95
N ASP A 214 -11.00 -14.75 -3.98
CA ASP A 214 -11.89 -15.80 -4.49
C ASP A 214 -12.07 -16.92 -3.44
N TYR A 215 -10.99 -17.36 -2.78
CA TYR A 215 -11.04 -18.34 -1.70
C TYR A 215 -11.94 -17.90 -0.53
N CYS A 216 -11.86 -16.62 -0.15
CA CYS A 216 -12.69 -16.04 0.90
C CYS A 216 -14.12 -15.73 0.46
N ASN A 217 -14.42 -15.82 -0.84
CA ASN A 217 -15.62 -15.25 -1.45
C ASN A 217 -15.86 -13.81 -0.96
N PHE A 218 -14.78 -13.01 -0.98
CA PHE A 218 -14.79 -11.66 -0.41
C PHE A 218 -15.63 -10.72 -1.30
N PRO A 219 -16.50 -9.86 -0.73
CA PRO A 219 -17.41 -9.03 -1.52
C PRO A 219 -16.65 -8.05 -2.43
N GLU A 220 -16.97 -8.03 -3.72
CA GLU A 220 -16.29 -7.17 -4.70
C GLU A 220 -16.51 -5.68 -4.36
N GLU A 221 -17.66 -5.33 -3.79
CA GLU A 221 -17.97 -4.00 -3.27
C GLU A 221 -17.11 -3.60 -2.06
N LEU A 222 -16.34 -4.50 -1.45
CA LEU A 222 -15.36 -4.13 -0.42
C LEU A 222 -13.92 -4.07 -0.97
N VAL A 223 -13.71 -4.28 -2.26
CA VAL A 223 -12.39 -4.19 -2.91
C VAL A 223 -12.31 -2.91 -3.74
N ILE A 224 -11.74 -1.84 -3.19
CA ILE A 224 -11.78 -0.50 -3.78
C ILE A 224 -11.10 -0.42 -5.14
N THR A 225 -10.06 -1.22 -5.36
CA THR A 225 -9.31 -1.25 -6.64
C THR A 225 -10.09 -1.88 -7.80
N THR A 226 -11.35 -2.27 -7.61
CA THR A 226 -12.27 -2.69 -8.67
C THR A 226 -13.11 -1.54 -9.24
N ASP A 227 -13.17 -0.39 -8.53
CA ASP A 227 -13.98 0.77 -8.89
C ASP A 227 -13.17 2.08 -8.79
N TRP A 228 -13.07 2.80 -9.91
CA TRP A 228 -12.26 4.01 -10.02
C TRP A 228 -12.87 5.20 -9.27
N ASP A 229 -14.19 5.34 -9.29
CA ASP A 229 -14.85 6.47 -8.65
C ASP A 229 -14.76 6.35 -7.12
N ARG A 230 -14.88 5.12 -6.61
CA ARG A 230 -14.68 4.84 -5.19
C ARG A 230 -13.21 5.02 -4.77
N LEU A 231 -12.26 4.57 -5.58
CA LEU A 231 -10.84 4.80 -5.28
C LEU A 231 -10.52 6.29 -5.19
N LYS A 232 -10.99 7.11 -6.14
CA LYS A 232 -10.79 8.57 -6.08
C LYS A 232 -11.40 9.19 -4.83
N GLU A 233 -12.59 8.76 -4.42
CA GLU A 233 -13.25 9.25 -3.21
C GLU A 233 -12.39 8.99 -1.96
N PHE A 234 -11.87 7.76 -1.80
CA PHE A 234 -10.96 7.40 -0.70
C PHE A 234 -9.64 8.19 -0.72
N LEU A 235 -9.11 8.46 -1.91
CA LEU A 235 -7.87 9.21 -2.05
C LEU A 235 -8.07 10.74 -1.98
N GLY A 236 -9.31 11.23 -2.01
CA GLY A 236 -9.60 12.67 -2.04
C GLY A 236 -9.16 13.37 -3.34
N ILE A 237 -8.97 12.61 -4.42
CA ILE A 237 -8.51 13.14 -5.72
C ILE A 237 -9.72 13.64 -6.52
N ARG A 238 -9.63 14.86 -7.05
CA ARG A 238 -10.67 15.49 -7.88
C ARG A 238 -10.58 15.10 -9.35
#